data_AF-A0A2N1RNK0-F1
#
_entry.id   AF-A0A2N1RNK0-F1
#
_cell.length_a   1.000
_cell.length_b   1.000
_cell.length_c   1.000
_cell.angle_alpha   90.00
_cell.angle_beta   90.00
_cell.angle_gamma   90.00
#
_symmetry.space_group_name_H-M   'P 1'
#
loop_
_entity.id
_entity.type
_entity.pdbx_description
1 polymer ?
#
loop_
_entity_poly.entity_id
_entity_poly.type
_entity_poly.pdbx_seq_one_letter_code
_entity_poly.pdbx_strand_id
1 'polypeptide(L)'
;MMTRKDLLIKSAYGAGALMAVNGILPGLSYLERVFAEENTSPVNISERDRFLLRHASLAPSGHNTQPWRVKIVSDSEWIIGWDKTRSLPAVDPRNRELLLSIGTFCEALSIAAKSIGIECIKKVTAKNAFSPELVNIKFKNSTGSTEKMNALTKR
;
A
#
# COMPACT_ATOMS: atom_id res chain seq x y z
N MET A 1 -15.38 27.24 -19.80
CA MET A 1 -15.71 26.37 -18.66
C MET A 1 -14.90 25.09 -18.85
N MET A 2 -13.80 24.93 -18.09
CA MET A 2 -12.72 23.96 -18.33
C MET A 2 -12.91 22.73 -17.43
N THR A 3 -12.73 21.51 -17.95
CA THR A 3 -13.06 20.28 -17.20
C THR A 3 -11.81 19.59 -16.65
N ARG A 4 -11.97 18.77 -15.59
CA ARG A 4 -10.88 18.15 -14.80
C ARG A 4 -9.84 17.34 -15.61
N LYS A 5 -10.13 16.98 -16.86
CA LYS A 5 -9.18 16.30 -17.76
C LYS A 5 -8.13 17.25 -18.36
N ASP A 6 -8.48 18.53 -18.53
CA ASP A 6 -7.58 19.55 -19.11
C ASP A 6 -6.47 19.97 -18.14
N LEU A 7 -6.67 19.77 -16.83
CA LEU A 7 -5.68 20.09 -15.79
C LEU A 7 -4.54 19.05 -15.75
N LEU A 8 -4.84 17.78 -16.04
CA LEU A 8 -3.85 16.70 -16.00
C LEU A 8 -2.99 16.65 -17.26
N ILE A 9 -3.55 16.98 -18.43
CA ILE A 9 -2.77 17.01 -19.68
C ILE A 9 -1.79 18.19 -19.70
N LYS A 10 -2.09 19.31 -19.02
CA LYS A 10 -1.11 20.40 -18.83
C LYS A 10 -0.02 20.07 -17.81
N SER A 11 -0.25 19.19 -16.85
CA SER A 11 0.81 18.75 -15.91
C SER A 11 1.83 17.80 -16.55
N ALA A 12 1.45 17.09 -17.63
CA ALA A 12 2.35 16.20 -18.36
C ALA A 12 3.34 16.94 -19.27
N TYR A 13 3.06 18.20 -19.65
CA TYR A 13 4.03 19.10 -20.29
C TYR A 13 4.82 19.96 -19.29
N GLY A 14 4.50 19.87 -17.99
CA GLY A 14 5.16 20.63 -16.92
C GLY A 14 6.49 20.06 -16.44
N ALA A 15 6.98 18.96 -17.02
CA ALA A 15 8.29 18.37 -16.73
C ALA A 15 9.36 18.72 -17.79
N GLY A 16 9.06 19.61 -18.75
CA GLY A 16 9.94 19.86 -19.90
C GLY A 16 10.34 21.32 -20.16
N ALA A 17 10.05 22.27 -19.28
CA ALA A 17 10.46 23.65 -19.48
C ALA A 17 10.69 24.40 -18.15
N LEU A 18 11.80 24.11 -17.48
CA LEU A 18 12.40 25.07 -16.55
C LEU A 18 13.55 25.75 -17.30
N MET A 19 13.20 26.80 -18.04
CA MET A 19 14.18 27.82 -18.42
C MET A 19 14.79 28.37 -17.13
N ALA A 20 16.10 28.25 -17.02
CA ALA A 20 16.89 28.71 -15.89
C ALA A 20 16.69 30.22 -15.68
N VAL A 21 15.87 30.61 -14.72
CA VAL A 21 15.90 31.96 -14.14
C VAL A 21 16.88 31.90 -12.99
N ASN A 22 18.15 32.15 -13.33
CA ASN A 22 19.20 32.38 -12.34
C ASN A 22 18.86 33.63 -11.53
N GLY A 23 18.63 33.46 -10.22
CA GLY A 23 18.77 34.53 -9.25
C GLY A 23 17.53 34.80 -8.40
N ILE A 24 17.78 34.80 -7.08
CA ILE A 24 16.96 35.38 -6.01
C ILE A 24 15.80 34.49 -5.52
N LEU A 25 16.14 33.41 -4.81
CA LEU A 25 15.36 32.94 -3.65
C LEU A 25 16.23 31.96 -2.83
N PRO A 26 16.74 32.33 -1.64
CA PRO A 26 17.63 31.48 -0.84
C PRO A 26 16.93 30.23 -0.25
N GLY A 27 15.61 30.07 -0.47
CA GLY A 27 14.85 28.90 -0.05
C GLY A 27 14.79 27.75 -1.05
N LEU A 28 15.10 28.00 -2.34
CA LEU A 28 14.94 26.96 -3.38
C LEU A 28 16.05 25.91 -3.31
N SER A 29 17.28 26.30 -2.97
CA SER A 29 18.39 25.36 -2.77
C SER A 29 18.23 24.48 -1.53
N TYR A 30 17.46 24.93 -0.54
CA TYR A 30 17.08 24.11 0.61
C TYR A 30 16.08 23.02 0.20
N LEU A 31 15.07 23.37 -0.61
CA LEU A 31 14.16 22.38 -1.18
C LEU A 31 14.89 21.41 -2.11
N GLU A 32 15.79 21.90 -2.96
CA GLU A 32 16.60 21.07 -3.86
C GLU A 32 17.46 20.07 -3.09
N ARG A 33 18.06 20.45 -1.96
CA ARG A 33 18.77 19.52 -1.05
C ARG A 33 17.84 18.54 -0.33
N VAL A 34 16.68 19.00 0.16
CA VAL A 34 15.70 18.13 0.82
C VAL A 34 15.14 17.08 -0.14
N PHE A 35 14.92 17.43 -1.42
CA PHE A 35 14.50 16.48 -2.45
C PHE A 35 15.67 15.61 -2.95
N ALA A 36 16.91 16.11 -2.93
CA ALA A 36 18.10 15.33 -3.31
C ALA A 36 18.54 14.31 -2.26
N GLU A 37 18.13 14.47 -0.99
CA GLU A 37 18.47 13.54 0.09
C GLU A 37 17.56 12.30 0.18
N GLU A 38 16.41 12.27 -0.49
CA GLU A 38 15.64 11.02 -0.65
C GLU A 38 16.26 10.14 -1.74
N ASN A 39 17.47 9.62 -1.46
CA ASN A 39 18.04 8.46 -2.12
C ASN A 39 17.23 7.20 -1.74
N THR A 40 15.98 7.13 -2.18
CA THR A 40 15.23 5.87 -2.22
C THR A 40 15.43 5.30 -3.61
N SER A 41 16.38 4.38 -3.76
CA SER A 41 16.38 3.47 -4.91
C SER A 41 14.95 2.93 -5.06
N PRO A 42 14.30 3.05 -6.23
CA PRO A 42 12.91 2.66 -6.37
C PRO A 42 12.78 1.21 -5.92
N VAL A 43 11.99 0.97 -4.87
CA VAL A 43 11.73 -0.39 -4.38
C VAL A 43 11.16 -1.15 -5.57
N ASN A 44 11.89 -2.19 -6.01
CA ASN A 44 11.47 -3.01 -7.13
C ASN A 44 10.35 -3.94 -6.65
N ILE A 45 9.13 -3.40 -6.62
CA ILE A 45 7.91 -4.11 -6.23
C ILE A 45 7.30 -4.72 -7.50
N SER A 46 6.93 -6.00 -7.47
CA SER A 46 6.28 -6.66 -8.60
C SER A 46 4.91 -6.01 -8.93
N GLU A 47 4.46 -6.11 -10.18
CA GLU A 47 3.12 -5.62 -10.57
C GLU A 47 1.99 -6.26 -9.75
N ARG A 48 2.15 -7.55 -9.42
CA ARG A 48 1.25 -8.29 -8.56
C ARG A 48 1.21 -7.68 -7.16
N ASP A 49 2.35 -7.37 -6.55
CA ASP A 49 2.40 -6.79 -5.22
C ASP A 49 1.86 -5.35 -5.20
N ARG A 50 2.14 -4.56 -6.25
CA ARG A 50 1.54 -3.22 -6.44
C ARG A 50 0.02 -3.28 -6.51
N PHE A 51 -0.52 -4.22 -7.29
CA PHE A 51 -1.96 -4.46 -7.38
C PHE A 51 -2.55 -4.78 -6.00
N LEU A 52 -1.95 -5.71 -5.27
CA LEU A 52 -2.41 -6.12 -3.95
C LEU A 52 -2.38 -4.97 -2.93
N LEU A 53 -1.26 -4.26 -2.83
CA LEU A 53 -1.11 -3.13 -1.91
C LEU A 53 -2.10 -2.01 -2.21
N ARG A 54 -2.29 -1.66 -3.49
CA ARG A 54 -3.22 -0.62 -3.93
C ARG A 54 -4.66 -0.91 -3.54
N HIS A 55 -5.10 -2.16 -3.66
CA HIS A 55 -6.47 -2.53 -3.31
C HIS A 55 -6.64 -2.68 -1.80
N ALA A 56 -5.64 -3.23 -1.10
CA ALA A 56 -5.65 -3.34 0.35
C ALA A 56 -5.70 -1.95 1.03
N SER A 57 -4.99 -0.96 0.48
CA SER A 57 -4.96 0.41 1.03
C SER A 57 -6.28 1.17 0.92
N LEU A 58 -7.27 0.64 0.19
CA LEU A 58 -8.63 1.20 0.17
C LEU A 58 -9.45 0.83 1.41
N ALA A 59 -8.91 -0.02 2.28
CA ALA A 59 -9.58 -0.40 3.52
C ALA A 59 -9.88 0.83 4.39
N PRO A 60 -11.04 0.87 5.08
CA PRO A 60 -11.33 1.94 6.01
C PRO A 60 -10.38 1.88 7.22
N SER A 61 -10.05 3.04 7.78
CA SER A 61 -9.28 3.16 9.02
C SER A 61 -9.79 4.33 9.88
N GLY A 62 -9.59 4.23 11.19
CA GLY A 62 -9.95 5.30 12.14
C GLY A 62 -9.31 6.63 11.72
N HIS A 63 -10.12 7.67 11.57
CA HIS A 63 -9.73 9.00 11.05
C HIS A 63 -8.96 8.96 9.72
N ASN A 64 -9.12 7.88 8.94
CA ASN A 64 -8.35 7.62 7.72
C ASN A 64 -6.82 7.72 7.90
N THR A 65 -6.33 7.35 9.09
CA THR A 65 -4.89 7.39 9.43
C THR A 65 -4.05 6.43 8.59
N GLN A 66 -4.67 5.39 8.04
CA GLN A 66 -4.03 4.35 7.22
C GLN A 66 -2.79 3.78 7.94
N PRO A 67 -2.96 3.17 9.13
CA PRO A 67 -1.84 2.89 10.04
C PRO A 67 -1.05 1.64 9.64
N TRP A 68 -1.39 0.97 8.54
CA TRP A 68 -0.79 -0.29 8.13
C TRP A 68 0.67 -0.11 7.67
N ARG A 69 1.50 -1.09 8.02
CA ARG A 69 2.85 -1.26 7.51
C ARG A 69 2.98 -2.65 6.93
N VAL A 70 3.54 -2.76 5.73
CA VAL A 70 3.78 -4.04 5.06
C VAL A 70 5.27 -4.27 4.92
N LYS A 71 5.75 -5.41 5.41
CA LYS A 71 7.10 -5.91 5.18
C LYS A 71 7.02 -7.12 4.26
N ILE A 72 7.55 -6.98 3.05
CA ILE A 72 7.63 -8.06 2.07
C ILE A 72 8.88 -8.88 2.41
N VAL A 73 8.70 -10.11 2.90
CA VAL A 73 9.80 -11.02 3.23
C VAL A 73 10.20 -11.83 1.99
N SER A 74 9.21 -12.25 1.20
CA SER A 74 9.36 -12.84 -0.13
C SER A 74 8.08 -12.63 -0.95
N ASP A 75 8.09 -13.04 -2.22
CA ASP A 75 6.89 -13.05 -3.08
C ASP A 75 5.71 -13.80 -2.46
N SER A 76 5.99 -14.80 -1.61
CA SER A 76 4.99 -15.68 -0.99
C SER A 76 4.70 -15.36 0.47
N GLU A 77 5.44 -14.45 1.12
CA GLU A 77 5.32 -14.20 2.55
C GLU A 77 5.48 -12.71 2.90
N TRP A 78 4.44 -12.15 3.50
CA TRP A 78 4.39 -10.77 3.99
C TRP A 78 4.12 -10.75 5.50
N ILE A 79 4.61 -9.70 6.15
CA ILE A 79 4.30 -9.38 7.54
C ILE A 79 3.56 -8.05 7.57
N ILE A 80 2.35 -8.07 8.14
CA ILE A 80 1.52 -6.90 8.36
C ILE A 80 1.72 -6.42 9.79
N GLY A 81 2.03 -5.14 9.91
CA GLY A 81 2.18 -4.43 11.17
C GLY A 81 1.49 -3.08 11.11
N TRP A 82 1.88 -2.21 12.04
CA TRP A 82 1.39 -0.84 12.09
C TRP A 82 2.51 0.17 12.30
N ASP A 83 2.24 1.42 11.91
CA ASP A 83 3.11 2.55 12.11
C ASP A 83 2.71 3.33 13.37
N LYS A 84 3.63 3.42 14.33
CA LYS A 84 3.40 4.12 15.60
C LYS A 84 3.09 5.61 15.41
N THR A 85 3.64 6.22 14.37
CA THR A 85 3.42 7.65 14.07
C THR A 85 1.98 7.95 13.64
N ARG A 86 1.23 6.92 13.25
CA ARG A 86 -0.17 6.98 12.80
C ARG A 86 -1.18 6.54 13.86
N SER A 87 -0.73 6.33 15.10
CA SER A 87 -1.63 5.99 16.21
C SER A 87 -2.35 7.21 16.80
N LEU A 88 -3.50 6.94 17.43
CA LEU A 88 -4.37 7.96 17.99
C LEU A 88 -4.52 7.75 19.50
N PRO A 89 -3.48 7.94 20.33
CA PRO A 89 -3.52 7.56 21.75
C PRO A 89 -4.60 8.27 22.57
N ALA A 90 -5.03 9.47 22.14
CA ALA A 90 -6.12 10.20 22.80
C ALA A 90 -7.51 9.60 22.51
N VAL A 91 -7.72 9.04 21.32
CA VAL A 91 -9.01 8.48 20.87
C VAL A 91 -9.05 6.97 21.09
N ASP A 92 -7.96 6.27 20.76
CA ASP A 92 -7.79 4.83 20.83
C ASP A 92 -6.56 4.46 21.69
N PRO A 93 -6.61 4.66 23.02
CA PRO A 93 -5.48 4.39 23.92
C PRO A 93 -5.09 2.90 24.02
N ARG A 94 -5.96 2.00 23.55
CA ARG A 94 -5.77 0.54 23.62
C ARG A 94 -5.55 -0.10 22.23
N ASN A 95 -5.38 0.70 21.18
CA ASN A 95 -5.22 0.24 19.80
C ASN A 95 -6.39 -0.64 19.28
N ARG A 96 -7.59 -0.53 19.85
CA ARG A 96 -8.73 -1.35 19.42
C ARG A 96 -9.16 -0.97 17.99
N GLU A 97 -9.31 0.31 17.71
CA GLU A 97 -9.69 0.80 16.37
C GLU A 97 -8.55 0.63 15.37
N LEU A 98 -7.32 0.79 15.83
CA LEU A 98 -6.13 0.48 15.04
C LEU A 98 -6.15 -0.99 14.60
N LEU A 99 -6.35 -1.94 15.52
CA LEU A 99 -6.40 -3.36 15.19
C LEU A 99 -7.57 -3.70 14.26
N LEU A 100 -8.72 -3.05 14.43
CA LEU A 100 -9.84 -3.17 13.49
C LEU A 100 -9.45 -2.71 12.08
N SER A 101 -8.73 -1.58 11.98
CA SER A 101 -8.21 -1.05 10.71
C SER A 101 -7.20 -2.00 10.06
N ILE A 102 -6.37 -2.69 10.85
CA ILE A 102 -5.46 -3.73 10.33
C ILE A 102 -6.24 -4.96 9.85
N GLY A 103 -7.30 -5.34 10.56
CA GLY A 103 -8.19 -6.43 10.15
C GLY A 103 -8.87 -6.17 8.81
N THR A 104 -9.42 -4.96 8.61
CA THR A 104 -10.04 -4.56 7.34
C THR A 104 -9.03 -4.52 6.20
N PHE A 105 -7.81 -4.03 6.45
CA PHE A 105 -6.70 -4.07 5.49
C PHE A 105 -6.35 -5.51 5.07
N CYS A 106 -6.20 -6.43 6.03
CA CYS A 106 -5.90 -7.84 5.75
C CYS A 106 -7.01 -8.52 4.95
N GLU A 107 -8.28 -8.15 5.18
CA GLU A 107 -9.41 -8.70 4.43
C GLU A 107 -9.46 -8.14 3.01
N ALA A 108 -9.27 -6.83 2.83
CA ALA A 108 -9.17 -6.21 1.52
C ALA A 108 -8.02 -6.82 0.69
N LEU A 109 -6.87 -7.08 1.32
CA LEU A 109 -5.76 -7.80 0.71
C LEU A 109 -6.15 -9.23 0.29
N SER A 110 -6.88 -9.95 1.14
CA SER A 110 -7.36 -11.31 0.84
C SER A 110 -8.32 -11.33 -0.35
N ILE A 111 -9.22 -10.34 -0.45
CA ILE A 111 -10.15 -10.18 -1.58
C ILE A 111 -9.38 -9.88 -2.87
N ALA A 112 -8.43 -8.95 -2.83
CA ALA A 112 -7.59 -8.62 -3.98
C ALA A 112 -6.73 -9.80 -4.44
N ALA A 113 -6.17 -10.59 -3.51
CA ALA A 113 -5.44 -11.80 -3.85
C ALA A 113 -6.36 -12.82 -4.55
N LYS A 114 -7.55 -13.03 -4.00
CA LYS A 114 -8.52 -13.98 -4.56
C LYS A 114 -8.96 -13.60 -5.97
N SER A 115 -9.08 -12.30 -6.30
CA SER A 115 -9.47 -11.85 -7.64
C SER A 115 -8.44 -12.17 -8.72
N ILE A 116 -7.18 -12.41 -8.34
CA ILE A 116 -6.10 -12.83 -9.25
C ILE A 116 -5.72 -14.31 -9.07
N GLY A 117 -6.60 -15.11 -8.45
CA GLY A 117 -6.39 -16.55 -8.28
C GLY A 117 -5.34 -16.92 -7.22
N ILE A 118 -5.09 -16.03 -6.26
CA ILE A 118 -4.16 -16.28 -5.15
C ILE A 118 -4.95 -16.42 -3.85
N GLU A 119 -4.67 -17.47 -3.09
CA GLU A 119 -5.17 -17.65 -1.74
C GLU A 119 -4.26 -16.96 -0.72
N CYS A 120 -4.86 -16.29 0.26
CA CYS A 120 -4.19 -15.57 1.33
C CYS A 120 -4.42 -16.28 2.67
N ILE A 121 -3.38 -16.92 3.20
CA ILE A 121 -3.41 -17.59 4.50
C ILE A 121 -2.89 -16.62 5.56
N LYS A 122 -3.77 -16.22 6.47
CA LYS A 122 -3.51 -15.24 7.53
C LYS A 122 -3.24 -15.97 8.84
N LYS A 123 -2.11 -15.67 9.51
CA LYS A 123 -1.78 -16.16 10.85
C LYS A 123 -1.46 -14.99 11.76
N VAL A 124 -2.24 -14.82 12.83
CA VAL A 124 -1.97 -13.79 13.85
C VAL A 124 -0.69 -14.18 14.61
N THR A 125 0.29 -13.28 14.61
CA THR A 125 1.57 -13.43 15.32
C THR A 125 1.71 -12.45 16.50
N ALA A 126 0.80 -11.47 16.59
CA ALA A 126 0.76 -10.51 17.69
C ALA A 126 0.67 -11.22 19.05
N LYS A 127 1.49 -10.78 20.02
CA LYS A 127 1.36 -11.21 21.42
C LYS A 127 0.35 -10.35 22.19
N ASN A 128 0.20 -9.09 21.79
CA ASN A 128 -0.67 -8.10 22.38
C ASN A 128 -1.02 -7.00 21.37
N ALA A 129 -1.89 -6.07 21.75
CA ALA A 129 -2.36 -4.97 20.91
C ALA A 129 -1.28 -3.93 20.51
N PHE A 130 -0.12 -3.98 21.14
CA PHE A 130 0.99 -3.05 20.89
C PHE A 130 2.15 -3.70 20.13
N SER A 131 2.01 -4.98 19.75
CA SER A 131 3.02 -5.68 18.96
C SER A 131 3.19 -4.98 17.61
N PRO A 132 4.42 -4.64 17.17
CA PRO A 132 4.62 -3.89 15.93
C PRO A 132 4.26 -4.72 14.69
N GLU A 133 4.51 -6.02 14.74
CA GLU A 133 4.12 -7.01 13.75
C GLU A 133 2.91 -7.77 14.28
N LEU A 134 1.86 -7.88 13.46
CA LEU A 134 0.55 -8.35 13.89
C LEU A 134 0.13 -9.64 13.20
N VAL A 135 0.30 -9.71 11.88
CA VAL A 135 -0.20 -10.82 11.07
C VAL A 135 0.87 -11.25 10.07
N ASN A 136 1.20 -12.53 10.06
CA ASN A 136 1.95 -13.17 8.99
C ASN A 136 0.98 -13.63 7.90
N ILE A 137 1.28 -13.28 6.65
CA ILE A 137 0.47 -13.62 5.48
C ILE A 137 1.31 -14.48 4.55
N LYS A 138 0.77 -15.65 4.20
CA LYS A 138 1.34 -16.52 3.17
C LYS A 138 0.42 -16.61 1.97
N PHE A 139 1.00 -16.51 0.78
CA PHE A 139 0.26 -16.62 -0.47
C PHE A 139 0.45 -17.99 -1.09
N LYS A 140 -0.63 -18.56 -1.63
CA LYS A 140 -0.62 -19.80 -2.41
C LYS A 140 -1.41 -19.60 -3.69
N ASN A 141 -0.99 -20.23 -4.79
CA ASN A 141 -1.80 -20.23 -6.00
C ASN A 141 -3.08 -21.05 -5.75
N SER A 142 -4.23 -20.47 -6.05
CA SER A 142 -5.51 -21.17 -5.93
C SER A 142 -5.67 -22.12 -7.12
N THR A 143 -5.54 -23.42 -6.85
CA THR A 143 -5.65 -24.49 -7.86
C THR A 143 -7.05 -24.57 -8.51
N GLY A 144 -8.07 -24.01 -7.86
CA GLY A 144 -9.48 -24.24 -8.21
C GLY A 144 -10.05 -23.46 -9.41
N SER A 145 -9.40 -22.38 -9.86
CA SER A 145 -9.91 -21.60 -11.00
C SER A 145 -9.54 -22.23 -12.36
N THR A 146 -8.37 -22.87 -12.43
CA THR A 146 -7.87 -23.51 -13.66
C THR A 146 -8.59 -24.83 -13.93
N GLU A 147 -8.89 -25.62 -12.89
CA GLU A 147 -9.61 -26.90 -13.03
C GLU A 147 -11.07 -26.72 -13.47
N LYS A 148 -11.78 -25.72 -12.92
CA LYS A 148 -13.18 -25.44 -13.32
C LYS A 148 -13.29 -24.96 -14.77
N MET A 149 -12.30 -24.21 -15.25
CA MET A 149 -12.25 -23.79 -16.66
C MET A 149 -12.03 -25.00 -17.58
N ASN A 150 -11.05 -25.86 -17.24
CA ASN A 150 -10.74 -27.06 -18.02
C ASN A 150 -11.87 -28.10 -18.03
N ALA A 151 -12.69 -28.15 -16.97
CA ALA A 151 -13.86 -29.03 -16.91
C ALA A 151 -15.00 -28.56 -17.84
N LEU A 152 -15.08 -27.26 -18.15
CA LEU A 152 -16.09 -26.69 -19.05
C LEU A 152 -15.70 -26.85 -20.52
N THR A 153 -14.40 -26.89 -20.85
CA THR A 153 -13.90 -27.03 -22.23
C THR A 153 -13.88 -28.47 -22.74
N LYS A 154 -14.10 -29.47 -21.87
CA LYS A 154 -14.08 -30.91 -22.21
C LYS A 154 -15.48 -31.52 -22.46
N ARG A 155 -16.48 -30.69 -22.75
CA ARG A 155 -17.83 -31.16 -23.16
C ARG A 155 -18.00 -31.11 -24.67
#